data_AF-A0A367Y089-F1
#
_entry.id   AF-A0A367Y089-F1
#
_cell.length_a   1.000
_cell.length_b   1.000
_cell.length_c   1.000
_cell.angle_alpha   90.00
_cell.angle_beta   90.00
_cell.angle_gamma   90.00
#
_symmetry.space_group_name_H-M   'P 1'
#
loop_
_entity.id
_entity.type
_entity.pdbx_description
1 polymer ?
#
loop_
_entity_poly.entity_id
_entity_poly.type
_entity_poly.pdbx_seq_one_letter_code
_entity_poly.pdbx_strand_id
1 'polypeptide(L)'
;MCDNVTVFGGGCEKFGATAFVNPLESPKGVIIDDKLIEMADGGCDFTFDCIGNVDVMRNTLEACHKGWGSSIIICVAPTGKEICTRLFQLITGRLWRGVAFGGVKGRSQLAGIIEDYMVGKLKVDEFARKPLEQIKEAFEDMHTGDCIRAVVNM
;
A
#
# COMPACT_ATOMS: atom_id res chain seq x y z
N MET A 1 9.38 -17.79 -7.92
CA MET A 1 9.18 -17.72 -6.45
C MET A 1 9.54 -16.32 -6.05
N CYS A 2 8.55 -15.43 -5.96
CA CYS A 2 8.73 -14.06 -5.47
C CYS A 2 8.23 -14.08 -4.03
N ASP A 3 9.10 -14.49 -3.11
CA ASP A 3 8.80 -14.64 -1.67
C ASP A 3 8.94 -13.34 -0.89
N ASN A 4 8.85 -12.18 -1.55
CA ASN A 4 9.08 -10.88 -0.90
C ASN A 4 7.75 -10.13 -0.76
N VAL A 5 6.94 -10.54 0.22
CA VAL A 5 6.06 -9.57 0.89
C VAL A 5 7.00 -8.70 1.71
N THR A 6 7.32 -7.49 1.23
CA THR A 6 8.11 -6.53 1.99
C THR A 6 7.33 -6.15 3.24
N VAL A 7 7.70 -6.76 4.36
CA VAL A 7 7.21 -6.42 5.68
C VAL A 7 7.84 -5.07 6.03
N PHE A 8 7.04 -4.01 6.15
CA PHE A 8 7.51 -2.77 6.76
C PHE A 8 7.74 -3.03 8.26
N GLY A 9 8.94 -3.49 8.62
CA GLY A 9 9.38 -3.58 10.01
C GLY A 9 9.54 -2.17 10.60
N GLY A 10 8.90 -1.91 11.75
CA GLY A 10 9.14 -0.77 12.64
C GLY A 10 9.23 0.62 11.98
N GLY A 11 8.12 1.36 11.91
CA GLY A 11 8.16 2.78 11.49
C GLY A 11 6.86 3.34 10.94
N CYS A 12 5.90 2.48 10.58
CA CYS A 12 4.59 2.87 10.05
C CYS A 12 3.76 3.71 11.04
N GLU A 13 3.95 3.55 12.34
CA GLU A 13 3.31 4.36 13.39
C GLU A 13 3.65 5.85 13.24
N LYS A 14 4.88 6.18 12.81
CA LYS A 14 5.29 7.57 12.53
C LYS A 14 4.47 8.20 11.40
N PHE A 15 3.89 7.37 10.53
CA PHE A 15 3.02 7.77 9.42
C PHE A 15 1.53 7.60 9.75
N GLY A 16 1.19 7.29 10.99
CA GLY A 16 -0.20 7.24 11.50
C GLY A 16 -0.83 5.86 11.54
N ALA A 17 -0.08 4.78 11.29
CA ALA A 17 -0.62 3.43 11.50
C ALA A 17 -0.90 3.20 12.99
N THR A 18 -2.09 2.67 13.31
CA THR A 18 -2.53 2.39 14.70
C THR A 18 -2.46 0.91 15.06
N ALA A 19 -2.38 0.05 14.06
CA ALA A 19 -2.25 -1.40 14.21
C ALA A 19 -1.36 -1.94 13.10
N PHE A 20 -0.71 -3.06 13.40
CA PHE A 20 0.15 -3.77 12.45
C PHE A 20 -0.14 -5.26 12.50
N VAL A 21 -0.18 -5.90 11.33
CA VAL A 21 -0.39 -7.33 11.20
C VAL A 21 0.62 -7.90 10.23
N ASN A 22 1.47 -8.82 10.72
CA ASN A 22 2.33 -9.62 9.87
C ASN A 22 1.60 -10.93 9.49
N PRO A 23 1.27 -11.17 8.20
CA PRO A 23 0.62 -12.41 7.78
C PRO A 23 1.51 -13.64 8.03
N LEU A 24 2.83 -13.49 8.04
CA LEU A 24 3.79 -14.59 8.25
C LEU A 24 3.84 -15.07 9.71
N GLU A 25 3.42 -14.22 10.65
CA GLU A 25 3.36 -14.54 12.08
C GLU A 25 1.97 -15.04 12.51
N SER A 26 1.03 -15.14 11.57
CA SER A 26 -0.32 -15.59 11.87
C SER A 26 -0.35 -17.11 12.09
N PRO A 27 -1.10 -17.63 13.09
CA PRO A 27 -1.23 -19.06 13.33
C PRO A 27 -1.68 -19.81 12.06
N LYS A 28 -1.21 -21.06 11.91
CA LYS A 28 -1.61 -21.90 10.77
C LYS A 28 -3.13 -22.00 10.67
N GLY A 29 -3.67 -21.71 9.49
CA GLY A 29 -5.11 -21.76 9.21
C GLY A 29 -5.86 -20.45 9.41
N VAL A 30 -5.21 -19.41 9.94
CA VAL A 30 -5.80 -18.06 9.98
C VAL A 30 -5.77 -17.46 8.58
N ILE A 31 -6.95 -17.11 8.08
CA ILE A 31 -7.10 -16.31 6.85
C ILE A 31 -6.94 -14.85 7.24
N ILE A 32 -6.01 -14.16 6.57
CA ILE A 32 -5.66 -12.77 6.94
C ILE A 32 -6.87 -11.83 6.82
N ASP A 33 -7.74 -12.07 5.84
CA ASP A 33 -8.95 -11.27 5.60
C ASP A 33 -9.92 -11.35 6.79
N ASP A 34 -10.17 -12.56 7.31
CA ASP A 34 -11.04 -12.78 8.47
C ASP A 34 -10.50 -12.09 9.71
N LYS A 35 -9.18 -12.15 9.93
CA LYS A 35 -8.52 -11.43 11.03
C LYS A 35 -8.71 -9.93 10.91
N LEU A 36 -8.56 -9.36 9.70
CA LEU A 36 -8.76 -7.93 9.48
C LEU A 36 -10.23 -7.52 9.65
N ILE A 37 -11.17 -8.37 9.22
CA ILE A 37 -12.61 -8.16 9.42
C ILE A 37 -12.95 -8.13 10.92
N GLU A 38 -12.41 -9.06 11.70
CA GLU A 38 -12.62 -9.10 13.16
C GLU A 38 -12.03 -7.86 13.84
N MET A 39 -10.79 -7.49 13.48
CA MET A 39 -10.13 -6.29 14.02
C MET A 39 -10.89 -4.99 13.72
N ALA A 40 -11.62 -4.95 12.61
CA ALA A 40 -12.38 -3.79 12.13
C ALA A 40 -13.89 -3.92 12.36
N ASP A 41 -14.36 -4.87 13.18
CA ASP A 41 -15.78 -5.09 13.50
C ASP A 41 -16.70 -5.17 12.27
N GLY A 42 -16.31 -5.96 11.27
CA GLY A 42 -17.08 -6.13 10.03
C GLY A 42 -16.33 -5.80 8.74
N GLY A 43 -15.09 -5.32 8.85
CA GLY A 43 -14.18 -5.00 7.75
C GLY A 43 -13.90 -3.50 7.62
N CYS A 44 -12.83 -3.15 6.92
CA CYS A 44 -12.42 -1.75 6.79
C CYS A 44 -13.32 -0.99 5.80
N ASP A 45 -13.62 0.28 6.09
CA ASP A 45 -14.34 1.14 5.13
C ASP A 45 -13.55 1.33 3.83
N PHE A 46 -12.23 1.44 3.95
CA PHE A 46 -11.31 1.58 2.83
C PHE A 46 -10.11 0.65 3.00
N THR A 47 -9.72 0.01 1.90
CA THR A 47 -8.46 -0.75 1.83
C THR A 47 -7.67 -0.34 0.59
N PHE A 48 -6.35 -0.49 0.66
CA PHE A 48 -5.43 -0.06 -0.40
C PHE A 48 -4.41 -1.17 -0.67
N ASP A 49 -4.30 -1.61 -1.92
CA ASP A 49 -3.15 -2.43 -2.35
C ASP A 49 -1.99 -1.50 -2.72
N CYS A 50 -0.91 -1.63 -1.96
CA CYS A 50 0.34 -0.90 -2.16
C CYS A 50 1.50 -1.84 -2.54
N ILE A 51 1.22 -3.07 -2.99
CA ILE A 51 2.27 -4.08 -3.28
C ILE A 51 2.32 -4.43 -4.77
N GLY A 52 1.18 -4.61 -5.44
CA GLY A 52 1.16 -5.10 -6.82
C GLY A 52 1.12 -6.63 -6.93
N ASN A 53 0.73 -7.32 -5.85
CA ASN A 53 0.49 -8.76 -5.86
C ASN A 53 -1.02 -9.02 -5.96
N VAL A 54 -1.46 -9.83 -6.93
CA VAL A 54 -2.89 -10.10 -7.19
C VAL A 54 -3.61 -10.80 -6.03
N ASP A 55 -2.91 -11.62 -5.25
CA ASP A 55 -3.49 -12.26 -4.06
C ASP A 55 -3.75 -11.20 -2.97
N VAL A 56 -2.82 -10.25 -2.80
CA VAL A 56 -3.01 -9.11 -1.89
C VAL A 56 -4.14 -8.21 -2.38
N MET A 57 -4.22 -7.93 -3.69
CA MET A 57 -5.32 -7.15 -4.25
C MET A 57 -6.68 -7.79 -3.92
N ARG A 58 -6.79 -9.13 -4.01
CA ARG A 58 -8.00 -9.86 -3.61
C ARG A 58 -8.28 -9.72 -2.11
N ASN A 59 -7.27 -9.95 -1.27
CA ASN A 59 -7.38 -9.85 0.18
C ASN A 59 -7.87 -8.46 0.62
N THR A 60 -7.36 -7.39 -0.01
CA THR A 60 -7.83 -6.03 0.31
C THR A 60 -9.32 -5.85 0.02
N LEU A 61 -9.85 -6.44 -1.05
CA LEU A 61 -11.30 -6.41 -1.33
C LEU A 61 -12.08 -7.24 -0.31
N GLU A 62 -11.64 -8.45 0.00
CA GLU A 62 -12.40 -9.34 0.86
C GLU A 62 -12.40 -8.88 2.33
N ALA A 63 -11.34 -8.17 2.76
CA ALA A 63 -11.24 -7.51 4.06
C ALA A 63 -12.05 -6.19 4.18
N CYS A 64 -12.58 -5.64 3.08
CA CYS A 64 -13.44 -4.46 3.12
C CYS A 64 -14.77 -4.76 3.83
N HIS A 65 -15.35 -3.72 4.43
CA HIS A 65 -16.66 -3.80 5.05
C HIS A 65 -17.72 -4.24 4.04
N LYS A 66 -18.51 -5.25 4.41
CA LYS A 66 -19.65 -5.70 3.62
C LYS A 66 -20.72 -4.60 3.58
N GLY A 67 -21.20 -4.22 2.40
CA GLY A 67 -22.25 -3.21 2.24
C GLY A 67 -21.77 -1.90 1.62
N TRP A 68 -20.61 -1.39 2.05
CA TRP A 68 -20.11 -0.07 1.61
C TRP A 68 -18.60 0.05 1.43
N GLY A 69 -17.82 -0.98 1.79
CA GLY A 69 -16.37 -0.89 1.78
C GLY A 69 -15.80 -0.72 0.37
N SER A 70 -14.74 0.08 0.23
CA SER A 70 -14.06 0.34 -1.04
C SER A 70 -12.61 -0.12 -1.00
N SER A 71 -12.24 -1.04 -1.88
CA SER A 71 -10.85 -1.46 -2.12
C SER A 71 -10.28 -0.70 -3.32
N ILE A 72 -9.09 -0.13 -3.14
CA ILE A 72 -8.39 0.68 -4.11
C ILE A 72 -7.05 0.03 -4.45
N ILE A 73 -6.88 -0.36 -5.71
CA ILE A 73 -5.60 -0.87 -6.23
C ILE A 73 -4.73 0.32 -6.65
N ILE A 74 -3.58 0.49 -6.00
CA ILE A 74 -2.62 1.57 -6.29
C ILE A 74 -1.42 1.02 -7.09
N CYS A 75 -0.96 -0.18 -6.75
CA CYS A 75 0.25 -0.75 -7.33
C CYS A 75 -0.03 -1.59 -8.59
N VAL A 76 1.03 -1.84 -9.36
CA VAL A 76 0.96 -2.46 -10.68
C VAL A 76 1.34 -3.93 -10.58
N ALA A 77 0.45 -4.82 -11.02
CA ALA A 77 0.75 -6.24 -11.12
C ALA A 77 1.66 -6.55 -12.33
N PRO A 78 2.43 -7.65 -12.28
CA PRO A 78 3.18 -8.12 -13.44
C PRO A 78 2.28 -8.40 -14.65
N THR A 79 2.85 -8.31 -15.85
CA THR A 79 2.13 -8.55 -17.12
C THR A 79 1.43 -9.90 -17.14
N GLY A 80 0.19 -9.91 -17.63
CA GLY A 80 -0.62 -11.13 -17.81
C GLY A 80 -1.24 -11.67 -16.51
N LYS A 81 -1.15 -10.94 -15.40
CA LYS A 81 -1.83 -11.29 -14.16
C LYS A 81 -3.25 -10.75 -14.14
N GLU A 82 -4.14 -11.54 -13.55
CA GLU A 82 -5.54 -11.21 -13.39
C GLU A 82 -5.90 -11.22 -11.90
N ILE A 83 -6.80 -10.32 -11.52
CA ILE A 83 -7.42 -10.30 -10.20
C ILE A 83 -8.76 -11.02 -10.29
N CYS A 84 -9.07 -11.83 -9.28
CA CYS A 84 -10.33 -12.56 -9.22
C CYS A 84 -10.88 -12.60 -7.79
N THR A 85 -12.20 -12.65 -7.68
CA THR A 85 -12.92 -12.81 -6.41
C THR A 85 -14.29 -13.42 -6.67
N ARG A 86 -15.01 -13.79 -5.62
CA ARG A 86 -16.39 -14.24 -5.73
C ARG A 86 -17.28 -13.04 -6.02
N LEU A 87 -18.13 -13.14 -7.05
CA LEU A 87 -19.05 -12.06 -7.45
C LEU A 87 -19.92 -11.54 -6.28
N PHE A 88 -20.24 -12.42 -5.33
CA PHE A 88 -21.02 -12.05 -4.14
C PHE A 88 -20.32 -10.98 -3.27
N GLN A 89 -18.99 -10.88 -3.31
CA GLN A 89 -18.27 -9.82 -2.61
C GLN A 89 -18.68 -8.42 -3.11
N LEU A 90 -18.93 -8.28 -4.42
CA LEU A 90 -19.38 -7.02 -5.04
C LEU A 90 -20.90 -6.83 -4.92
N ILE A 91 -21.69 -7.89 -5.14
CA ILE A 91 -23.16 -7.83 -5.00
C ILE A 91 -23.58 -7.35 -3.61
N THR A 92 -22.81 -7.73 -2.59
CA THR A 92 -23.06 -7.30 -1.21
C THR A 92 -22.56 -5.90 -0.89
N GLY A 93 -22.21 -5.09 -1.89
CA GLY A 93 -22.01 -3.64 -1.75
C GLY A 93 -20.55 -3.17 -1.71
N ARG A 94 -19.57 -4.05 -1.90
CA ARG A 94 -18.17 -3.61 -2.00
C ARG A 94 -17.87 -3.00 -3.35
N LEU A 95 -16.96 -2.01 -3.35
CA LEU A 95 -16.44 -1.38 -4.55
C LEU A 95 -14.98 -1.78 -4.76
N TRP A 96 -14.63 -2.22 -5.96
CA TRP A 96 -13.26 -2.52 -6.35
C TRP A 96 -12.84 -1.63 -7.52
N ARG A 97 -11.82 -0.78 -7.30
CA ARG A 97 -11.38 0.20 -8.29
C ARG A 97 -9.86 0.36 -8.30
N GLY A 98 -9.32 0.72 -9.45
CA GLY A 98 -7.93 1.15 -9.58
C GLY A 98 -7.80 2.68 -9.51
N VAL A 99 -6.60 3.14 -9.20
CA VAL A 99 -6.24 4.56 -9.28
C VAL A 99 -4.87 4.74 -9.92
N ALA A 100 -4.73 5.74 -10.77
CA ALA A 100 -3.45 6.17 -11.32
C ALA A 100 -3.03 7.48 -10.64
N PHE A 101 -1.78 7.57 -10.20
CA PHE A 101 -1.20 8.78 -9.60
C PHE A 101 -2.05 9.37 -8.46
N GLY A 102 -2.69 8.50 -7.65
CA GLY A 102 -3.58 8.90 -6.56
C GLY A 102 -4.85 9.67 -7.00
N GLY A 103 -5.17 9.69 -8.29
CA GLY A 103 -6.29 10.47 -8.85
C GLY A 103 -5.95 11.95 -9.02
N VAL A 104 -4.68 12.32 -8.86
CA VAL A 104 -4.21 13.70 -8.93
C VAL A 104 -4.09 14.15 -10.39
N LYS A 105 -4.68 15.30 -10.70
CA LYS A 105 -4.49 16.00 -11.97
C LYS A 105 -3.19 16.80 -11.92
N GLY A 106 -2.11 16.24 -12.45
CA GLY A 106 -0.75 16.79 -12.34
C GLY A 106 -0.67 18.32 -12.50
N ARG A 107 -1.14 18.88 -13.62
CA ARG A 107 -1.01 20.33 -13.88
C ARG A 107 -1.80 21.22 -12.92
N SER A 108 -2.98 20.79 -12.46
CA SER A 108 -3.89 21.65 -11.70
C SER A 108 -3.90 21.36 -10.20
N GLN A 109 -3.36 20.22 -9.75
CA GLN A 109 -3.44 19.77 -8.36
C GLN A 109 -2.07 19.52 -7.72
N LEU A 110 -0.99 19.36 -8.49
CA LEU A 110 0.34 19.09 -7.91
C LEU A 110 0.85 20.27 -7.06
N ALA A 111 0.54 21.51 -7.45
CA ALA A 111 0.90 22.69 -6.67
C ALA A 111 0.35 22.64 -5.24
N GLY A 112 -0.89 22.18 -5.05
CA GLY A 112 -1.48 22.02 -3.72
C GLY A 112 -0.77 20.97 -2.86
N ILE A 113 -0.25 19.90 -3.47
CA ILE A 113 0.55 18.89 -2.76
C ILE A 113 1.88 19.49 -2.27
N ILE A 114 2.49 20.38 -3.08
CA ILE A 114 3.69 21.11 -2.67
C ILE A 114 3.36 22.04 -1.50
N GLU A 115 2.24 22.76 -1.56
CA GLU A 115 1.78 23.60 -0.45
C GLU A 115 1.57 22.79 0.83
N ASP A 116 0.92 21.63 0.76
CA ASP A 116 0.73 20.73 1.90
C ASP A 116 2.06 20.26 2.51
N TYR A 117 3.08 20.01 1.68
CA TYR A 117 4.45 19.77 2.16
C TYR A 117 5.05 21.00 2.85
N MET A 118 4.95 22.18 2.25
CA MET A 118 5.54 23.41 2.80
C MET A 118 4.94 23.81 4.16
N VAL A 119 3.68 23.45 4.42
CA VAL A 119 3.02 23.67 5.73
C VAL A 119 3.17 22.47 6.69
N GLY A 120 3.99 21.47 6.33
CA GLY A 120 4.33 20.34 7.19
C GLY A 120 3.26 19.25 7.33
N LYS A 121 2.24 19.22 6.45
CA LYS A 121 1.25 18.12 6.45
C LYS A 121 1.80 16.85 5.83
N LEU A 122 2.77 16.96 4.93
CA LEU A 122 3.42 15.83 4.28
C LEU A 122 4.85 15.66 4.77
N LYS A 123 5.18 14.43 5.17
CA LYS A 123 6.51 14.02 5.62
C LYS A 123 7.35 13.57 4.43
N VAL A 124 8.26 14.42 3.98
CA VAL A 124 9.13 14.17 2.81
C VAL A 124 10.62 14.22 3.20
N ASP A 125 10.97 14.97 4.25
CA ASP A 125 12.36 15.16 4.68
C ASP A 125 12.98 13.91 5.33
N GLU A 126 12.13 12.95 5.68
CA GLU A 126 12.46 11.66 6.29
C GLU A 126 13.09 10.68 5.28
N PHE A 127 13.05 10.99 3.98
CA PHE A 127 13.66 10.16 2.93
C PHE A 127 15.18 10.36 2.85
N ALA A 128 15.90 9.27 2.60
CA ALA A 128 17.35 9.29 2.53
C ALA A 128 17.82 10.10 1.31
N ARG A 129 18.93 10.84 1.46
CA ARG A 129 19.54 11.63 0.37
C ARG A 129 20.94 11.10 0.08
N LYS A 130 21.24 10.85 -1.19
CA LYS A 130 22.57 10.41 -1.67
C LYS A 130 23.02 11.28 -2.85
N PRO A 131 24.33 11.53 -3.02
CA PRO A 131 24.86 12.18 -4.20
C PRO A 131 24.84 11.23 -5.40
N LEU A 132 24.83 11.77 -6.63
CA LEU A 132 24.75 11.00 -7.87
C LEU A 132 25.88 9.97 -8.02
N GLU A 133 27.07 10.25 -7.48
CA GLU A 133 28.21 9.33 -7.49
C GLU A 133 27.90 8.01 -6.75
N GLN A 134 26.97 8.04 -5.80
CA GLN A 134 26.53 6.88 -4.99
C GLN A 134 25.27 6.21 -5.55
N ILE A 135 24.94 6.41 -6.83
CA ILE A 135 23.73 5.84 -7.42
C ILE A 135 23.65 4.30 -7.29
N LYS A 136 24.79 3.59 -7.32
CA LYS A 136 24.83 2.14 -7.13
C LYS A 136 24.35 1.73 -5.74
N GLU A 137 24.81 2.42 -4.70
CA GLU A 137 24.35 2.19 -3.33
C GLU A 137 22.85 2.46 -3.20
N ALA A 138 22.32 3.50 -3.87
CA ALA A 138 20.89 3.77 -3.87
C ALA A 138 20.06 2.61 -4.48
N PHE A 139 20.61 1.91 -5.49
CA PHE A 139 19.99 0.68 -6.01
C PHE A 139 20.10 -0.49 -5.03
N GLU A 140 21.22 -0.64 -4.33
CA GLU A 140 21.39 -1.68 -3.31
C GLU A 140 20.39 -1.51 -2.16
N ASP A 141 20.25 -0.28 -1.65
CA ASP A 141 19.28 0.08 -0.60
C ASP A 141 17.83 -0.28 -1.00
N MET A 142 17.48 -0.14 -2.28
CA MET A 142 16.16 -0.52 -2.81
C MET A 142 15.92 -2.04 -2.74
N HIS A 143 16.97 -2.86 -2.86
CA HIS A 143 16.85 -4.32 -2.79
C HIS A 143 16.85 -4.83 -1.36
N THR A 144 17.63 -4.23 -0.46
CA THR A 144 17.67 -4.64 0.96
C THR A 144 16.41 -4.21 1.72
N GLY A 145 15.77 -3.13 1.27
CA GLY A 145 14.60 -2.55 1.96
C GLY A 145 14.99 -1.64 3.13
N ASP A 146 16.27 -1.33 3.29
CA ASP A 146 16.77 -0.41 4.33
C ASP A 146 16.38 1.05 4.07
N CYS A 147 15.89 1.34 2.85
CA CYS A 147 15.47 2.66 2.43
C CYS A 147 14.06 2.64 1.80
N ILE A 148 13.18 3.52 2.29
CA ILE A 148 11.82 3.71 1.72
C ILE A 148 11.92 4.45 0.37
N ARG A 149 12.71 5.52 0.33
CA ARG A 149 13.01 6.34 -0.85
C ARG A 149 14.40 6.94 -0.75
N ALA A 150 15.20 6.77 -1.79
CA ALA A 150 16.47 7.45 -1.97
C ALA A 150 16.30 8.63 -2.94
N VAL A 151 16.58 9.84 -2.46
CA VAL A 151 16.63 11.07 -3.27
C VAL A 151 18.06 11.26 -3.74
N VAL A 152 18.25 11.32 -5.06
CA VAL A 152 19.56 11.55 -5.66
C VAL A 152 19.74 13.04 -5.91
N ASN A 153 20.75 13.62 -5.27
CA ASN A 153 21.19 14.99 -5.54
C ASN A 153 22.24 14.97 -6.64
N MET A 154 22.16 15.95 -7.54
CA MET A 154 23.09 16.14 -8.66
C MET A 154 24.41 16.73 -8.19
#